data_AF-A0AA91TME6-F1
#
_entry.id   AF-A0AA91TME6-F1
#
_cell.length_a   1.000
_cell.length_b   1.000
_cell.length_c   1.000
_cell.angle_alpha   90.00
_cell.angle_beta   90.00
_cell.angle_gamma   90.00
#
_symmetry.space_group_name_H-M   'P 1'
#
loop_
_entity.id
_entity.type
_entity.pdbx_description
1 polymer ?
#
loop_
_entity_poly.entity_id
_entity_poly.type
_entity_poly.pdbx_seq_one_letter_code
_entity_poly.pdbx_strand_id
1 'polypeptide(L)'
;MKLTTTPTGMAITKRFFLALDVAINQHKARGIRTFTESHGINYWNFSTFKKCPDGRAIKSEWLAWLVEDYNVNAEWLLTGVGMMFKIQNNP
;
A
#
# COMPACT_ATOMS: atom_id res chain seq x y z
N MET A 1 -3.03 21.79 -13.88
CA MET A 1 -1.81 20.94 -13.79
C MET A 1 -2.26 19.48 -13.77
N LYS A 2 -2.04 18.71 -14.84
CA LYS A 2 -2.25 17.25 -14.78
C LYS A 2 -1.14 16.70 -13.90
N LEU A 3 -1.49 16.20 -12.72
CA LEU A 3 -0.56 15.52 -11.82
C LEU A 3 -0.21 14.18 -12.44
N THR A 4 0.69 14.14 -13.42
CA THR A 4 1.27 12.89 -13.91
C THR A 4 2.17 12.33 -12.81
N THR A 5 1.89 11.13 -12.32
CA THR A 5 2.71 10.47 -11.29
C THR A 5 4.18 10.46 -11.70
N THR A 6 5.04 11.06 -10.88
CA THR A 6 6.49 11.05 -11.07
C THR A 6 7.04 9.61 -10.97
N PRO A 7 8.25 9.32 -11.49
CA PRO A 7 8.89 8.02 -11.29
C PRO A 7 8.91 7.58 -9.82
N THR A 8 9.17 8.52 -8.91
CA THR A 8 9.12 8.30 -7.46
C THR A 8 7.72 7.89 -6.99
N GLY A 9 6.67 8.62 -7.40
CA GLY A 9 5.29 8.27 -7.03
C GLY A 9 4.89 6.89 -7.56
N MET A 10 5.31 6.52 -8.78
CA MET A 10 5.04 5.20 -9.35
C MET A 10 5.75 4.09 -8.56
N ALA A 11 6.99 4.32 -8.11
CA ALA A 11 7.73 3.38 -7.27
C ALA A 11 7.03 3.14 -5.93
N ILE A 12 6.55 4.21 -5.28
CA ILE A 12 5.79 4.12 -4.02
C ILE A 12 4.50 3.33 -4.22
N THR A 13 3.73 3.62 -5.28
CA THR A 13 2.50 2.88 -5.60
C THR A 13 2.77 1.39 -5.84
N LYS A 14 3.85 1.04 -6.54
CA LYS A 14 4.25 -0.36 -6.75
C LYS A 14 4.56 -1.06 -5.42
N ARG A 15 5.33 -0.41 -4.54
CA ARG A 15 5.66 -0.96 -3.21
C ARG A 15 4.43 -1.13 -2.33
N PHE A 16 3.48 -0.19 -2.38
CA PHE A 16 2.21 -0.31 -1.67
C PHE A 16 1.46 -1.57 -2.08
N PHE A 17 1.24 -1.79 -3.38
CA PHE A 17 0.51 -2.98 -3.83
C PHE A 17 1.27 -4.28 -3.55
N LEU A 18 2.60 -4.25 -3.66
CA LEU A 18 3.45 -5.38 -3.29
C LEU A 18 3.29 -5.73 -1.80
N ALA A 19 3.39 -4.75 -0.91
CA ALA A 19 3.26 -4.96 0.53
C ALA A 19 1.85 -5.43 0.91
N LEU A 20 0.81 -4.88 0.28
CA LEU A 20 -0.57 -5.31 0.49
C LEU A 20 -0.77 -6.77 0.05
N ASP A 21 -0.27 -7.14 -1.13
CA ASP A 21 -0.37 -8.51 -1.63
C ASP A 21 0.41 -9.49 -0.72
N VAL A 22 1.59 -9.11 -0.22
CA VAL A 22 2.33 -9.94 0.75
C VAL A 22 1.59 -10.04 2.09
N ALA A 23 0.99 -8.96 2.59
CA ALA A 23 0.20 -8.99 3.82
C ALA A 23 -1.05 -9.90 3.70
N ILE A 24 -1.68 -9.92 2.52
CA ILE A 24 -2.78 -10.85 2.21
C ILE A 24 -2.26 -12.30 2.19
N ASN A 25 -1.12 -12.56 1.53
CA ASN A 25 -0.52 -13.90 1.49
C ASN A 25 -0.06 -14.40 2.88
N GLN A 26 0.33 -13.51 3.79
CA GLN A 26 0.63 -13.83 5.18
C GLN A 26 -0.63 -14.05 6.04
N HIS A 27 -1.83 -14.03 5.44
CA HIS A 27 -3.13 -14.12 6.12
C HIS A 27 -3.40 -13.02 7.16
N LYS A 28 -2.63 -11.92 7.15
CA LYS A 28 -2.93 -10.72 7.98
C LYS A 28 -4.16 -9.99 7.47
N ALA A 29 -4.42 -10.07 6.16
CA ALA A 29 -5.69 -9.72 5.55
C ALA A 29 -6.28 -10.93 4.83
N ARG A 30 -7.60 -11.13 4.93
CA ARG A 30 -8.31 -12.16 4.13
C ARG A 30 -8.33 -11.83 2.62
N GLY A 31 -8.10 -10.58 2.26
CA GLY A 31 -8.00 -10.13 0.87
C GLY A 31 -8.16 -8.62 0.74
N ILE A 32 -8.10 -8.15 -0.51
CA ILE A 32 -8.26 -6.73 -0.86
C ILE A 32 -9.58 -6.17 -0.32
N ARG A 33 -10.65 -6.97 -0.37
CA ARG A 33 -11.97 -6.55 0.12
C ARG A 33 -11.96 -6.20 1.60
N THR A 34 -11.28 -7.00 2.43
CA THR A 34 -11.14 -6.74 3.86
C THR A 34 -10.38 -5.44 4.13
N PHE A 35 -9.32 -5.17 3.36
CA PHE A 35 -8.60 -3.90 3.43
C PHE A 35 -9.50 -2.72 3.05
N THR A 36 -10.26 -2.83 1.96
CA THR A 36 -11.13 -1.74 1.52
C THR A 36 -12.30 -1.49 2.46
N GLU A 37 -12.90 -2.54 3.04
CA GLU A 37 -14.04 -2.40 3.95
C GLU A 37 -13.64 -1.82 5.31
N SER A 38 -12.51 -2.25 5.87
CA SER A 38 -11.97 -1.71 7.14
C SER A 38 -11.69 -0.21 7.08
N HIS A 39 -11.41 0.32 5.89
CA HIS A 39 -11.03 1.70 5.68
C HIS A 39 -12.07 2.53 4.89
N GLY A 40 -13.27 1.99 4.66
CA GLY A 40 -14.33 2.68 3.93
C GLY A 40 -13.99 3.03 2.46
N ILE A 41 -13.05 2.30 1.85
CA ILE A 41 -12.63 2.51 0.46
C ILE A 41 -13.63 1.84 -0.48
N ASN A 42 -14.02 2.53 -1.55
CA ASN A 42 -14.76 1.89 -2.63
C ASN A 42 -13.88 0.84 -3.35
N TYR A 43 -14.25 -0.44 -3.21
CA TYR A 43 -13.53 -1.57 -3.79
C TYR A 43 -13.33 -1.47 -5.30
N TRP A 44 -14.34 -1.03 -6.06
CA TRP A 44 -14.24 -0.91 -7.52
C TRP A 44 -13.24 0.16 -7.92
N ASN A 45 -13.27 1.33 -7.27
CA ASN A 45 -12.29 2.38 -7.49
C ASN A 45 -10.87 1.91 -7.16
N PHE A 46 -10.70 1.15 -6.07
CA PHE A 46 -9.41 0.59 -5.67
C PHE A 46 -8.91 -0.45 -6.68
N SER A 47 -9.77 -1.35 -7.12
CA SER A 47 -9.46 -2.40 -8.11
C SER A 47 -9.09 -1.80 -9.47
N THR A 48 -9.83 -0.80 -9.93
CA THR A 48 -9.51 -0.03 -11.14
C THR A 48 -8.16 0.67 -10.99
N PHE A 49 -7.90 1.33 -9.86
CA PHE A 49 -6.63 1.99 -9.59
C PHE A 49 -5.44 1.00 -9.55
N LYS A 50 -5.64 -0.23 -9.03
CA LYS A 50 -4.62 -1.29 -9.08
C LYS A 50 -4.28 -1.72 -10.51
N LYS A 51 -5.28 -1.86 -11.38
CA LYS A 51 -5.10 -2.31 -12.77
C LYS A 51 -4.60 -1.21 -13.70
N CYS A 52 -5.16 -0.01 -13.56
CA CYS A 52 -4.84 1.16 -14.33
C CYS A 52 -4.58 2.32 -13.36
N PRO A 53 -3.32 2.47 -12.90
CA PRO A 53 -2.93 3.68 -12.21
C PRO A 53 -2.95 4.80 -13.24
N ASP A 54 -4.06 5.55 -13.33
CA ASP A 54 -4.34 6.61 -14.32
C ASP A 54 -3.40 7.84 -14.20
N GLY A 55 -2.12 7.62 -13.89
CA GLY A 55 -1.19 8.67 -13.51
C GLY A 55 -1.61 9.38 -12.22
N ARG A 56 -2.50 8.80 -11.41
CA ARG A 56 -2.87 9.33 -10.10
C ARG A 56 -1.85 8.89 -9.05
N ALA A 57 -1.47 9.82 -8.17
CA ALA A 57 -0.67 9.50 -7.00
C ALA A 57 -1.51 8.68 -6.00
N ILE A 58 -0.85 7.77 -5.28
CA ILE A 58 -1.46 7.07 -4.16
C ILE A 58 -1.78 8.06 -3.04
N LYS A 59 -2.90 7.84 -2.34
CA LYS A 59 -3.25 8.63 -1.16
C LYS A 59 -2.31 8.31 -0.01
N SER A 60 -1.83 9.33 0.70
CA SER A 60 -0.96 9.18 1.87
C SER A 60 -1.63 8.36 2.98
N GLU A 61 -2.94 8.51 3.16
CA GLU A 61 -3.75 7.74 4.12
C GLU A 61 -3.59 6.23 3.92
N TRP A 62 -3.54 5.76 2.66
CA TRP A 62 -3.41 4.34 2.36
C TRP A 62 -2.04 3.81 2.76
N LEU A 63 -1.00 4.64 2.62
CA LEU A 63 0.34 4.29 3.07
C LEU A 63 0.39 4.15 4.59
N ALA A 64 -0.27 5.05 5.33
CA ALA A 64 -0.35 4.99 6.79
C ALA A 64 -1.02 3.69 7.25
N TRP A 65 -2.12 3.29 6.62
CA TRP A 65 -2.83 2.04 6.95
C TRP A 65 -1.97 0.79 6.78
N LEU A 66 -1.09 0.74 5.77
CA LEU A 66 -0.14 -0.37 5.67
C LEU A 66 0.86 -0.43 6.83
N VAL A 67 1.29 0.73 7.31
CA VAL A 67 2.25 0.84 8.40
C VAL A 67 1.61 0.46 9.74
N GLU A 68 0.38 0.90 9.97
CA GLU A 68 -0.36 0.70 11.23
C GLU A 68 -0.91 -0.73 11.33
N ASP A 69 -1.64 -1.20 10.32
CA ASP A 69 -2.40 -2.45 10.43
C ASP A 69 -1.60 -3.69 10.05
N TYR A 70 -0.62 -3.54 9.16
CA TYR A 70 0.12 -4.66 8.57
C TYR A 70 1.60 -4.69 8.97
N ASN A 71 2.02 -3.73 9.81
CA ASN A 71 3.38 -3.59 10.31
C ASN A 71 4.43 -3.41 9.18
N VAL A 72 4.02 -2.76 8.08
CA VAL A 72 4.92 -2.40 6.98
C VAL A 72 5.87 -1.29 7.45
N ASN A 73 7.13 -1.35 7.03
CA ASN A 73 8.11 -0.31 7.32
C ASN A 73 7.85 0.92 6.43
N ALA A 74 7.62 2.08 7.05
CA ALA A 74 7.39 3.34 6.35
C ALA A 74 8.59 3.77 5.50
N GLU A 75 9.82 3.53 5.96
CA GLU A 75 11.04 3.84 5.21
C GLU A 75 11.08 3.02 3.92
N TRP A 76 10.93 1.70 4.02
CA TRP A 76 10.89 0.83 2.85
C TRP A 76 9.75 1.19 1.89
N LEU A 77 8.57 1.54 2.43
CA LEU A 77 7.41 1.88 1.61
C LEU A 77 7.67 3.14 0.76
N LEU A 78 8.28 4.16 1.36
CA LEU A 78 8.55 5.45 0.71
C LEU A 78 9.82 5.41 -0.16
N THR A 79 10.91 4.89 0.37
CA THR A 79 12.25 4.99 -0.24
C THR A 79 12.66 3.70 -0.94
N GLY A 80 12.15 2.55 -0.50
CA GLY A 80 12.59 1.22 -0.94
C GLY A 80 13.81 0.69 -0.18
N VAL A 81 14.27 1.40 0.85
CA VAL A 81 15.45 1.03 1.64
C VAL A 81 15.02 0.21 2.86
N GLY A 82 15.83 -0.80 3.20
CA GLY A 82 15.60 -1.66 4.38
C GLY A 82 14.62 -2.81 4.11
N MET A 83 14.05 -3.36 5.18
CA MET A 83 13.09 -4.47 5.12
C MET A 83 11.65 -3.98 4.94
N MET A 84 10.85 -4.73 4.18
CA MET A 84 9.43 -4.42 3.92
C MET A 84 8.58 -4.36 5.19
N PHE A 85 8.80 -5.28 6.14
CA PHE A 85 8.10 -5.31 7.41
C PHE A 85 9.05 -4.90 8.53
N LYS A 86 8.49 -4.25 9.55
CA LYS A 86 9.23 -4.00 10.78
C LYS A 86 9.54 -5.34 11.44
N ILE A 87 10.77 -5.50 11.91
CA ILE A 87 11.15 -6.63 12.76
C ILE A 87 10.33 -6.48 14.05
N GLN A 88 9.45 -7.44 14.32
CA GLN A 88 8.73 -7.48 15.59
C GLN A 88 9.74 -7.90 16.66
N ASN A 89 10.33 -6.92 17.35
CA ASN A 89 10.99 -7.17 18.61
C ASN A 89 9.89 -7.43 19.64
N ASN A 90 9.60 -8.70 19.88
CA ASN A 90 8.79 -9.09 21.03
C ASN A 90 9.69 -8.96 22.27
N PRO A 91 9.46 -8.00 23.19
CA PRO A 91 10.17 -7.97 24.46
C PRO A 91 9.83 -9.19 25.32
#